data_AF-A0A1G2IFN0-F1
#
_entry.id   AF-A0A1G2IFN0-F1
#
_cell.length_a   1.000
_cell.length_b   1.000
_cell.length_c   1.000
_cell.angle_alpha   90.00
_cell.angle_beta   90.00
_cell.angle_gamma   90.00
#
_symmetry.space_group_name_H-M   'P 1'
#
loop_
_entity.id
_entity.type
_entity.pdbx_description
1 polymer ?
#
loop_
_entity_poly.entity_id
_entity_poly.type
_entity_poly.pdbx_seq_one_letter_code
_entity_poly.pdbx_strand_id
1 'polypeptide(L)'
;MKYGEFVDAMREVSKINIEAEMLFEEWYGMAGEEQWKEYYDLPLGKGEVQNFAEDMASFFWRVIMETDGEELYVMRMQDGHAFLQAIHKKCVELGIDIDGVQIDAPLSPSDAIIRGQYPSLNEGD
;
A
#
# COMPACT_ATOMS: atom_id res chain seq x y z
N MET A 1 0.18 5.85 -19.24
CA MET A 1 0.13 4.53 -18.59
C MET A 1 -1.33 4.21 -18.33
N LYS A 2 -1.73 2.97 -18.56
CA LYS A 2 -3.05 2.47 -18.14
C LYS A 2 -3.02 2.05 -16.68
N TYR A 3 -4.18 2.04 -16.03
CA TYR A 3 -4.29 1.59 -14.64
C TYR A 3 -3.84 0.14 -14.48
N GLY A 4 -4.20 -0.74 -15.42
CA GLY A 4 -3.77 -2.14 -15.43
C GLY A 4 -2.25 -2.31 -15.45
N GLU A 5 -1.54 -1.52 -16.26
CA GLU A 5 -0.07 -1.56 -16.34
C GLU A 5 0.59 -1.16 -15.02
N PHE A 6 -0.01 -0.21 -14.30
CA PHE A 6 0.44 0.18 -12.97
C PHE A 6 0.20 -0.92 -11.94
N VAL A 7 -1.00 -1.51 -11.93
CA VAL A 7 -1.36 -2.61 -11.02
C VAL A 7 -0.46 -3.83 -11.24
N ASP A 8 -0.18 -4.20 -12.49
CA ASP A 8 0.75 -5.28 -12.79
C ASP A 8 2.18 -4.97 -12.30
N ALA A 9 2.63 -3.73 -12.45
CA ALA A 9 3.92 -3.29 -11.92
C ALA A 9 3.98 -3.37 -10.38
N MET A 10 2.89 -2.99 -9.69
CA MET A 10 2.81 -3.10 -8.23
C MET A 10 2.71 -4.55 -7.76
N ARG A 11 2.07 -5.43 -8.54
CA ARG A 11 2.05 -6.87 -8.29
C ARG A 11 3.44 -7.50 -8.40
N GLU A 12 4.29 -7.02 -9.30
CA GLU A 12 5.69 -7.47 -9.33
C GLU A 12 6.49 -6.94 -8.13
N VAL A 13 6.17 -5.73 -7.65
CA VAL A 13 6.79 -5.17 -6.44
C VAL A 13 6.38 -5.93 -5.19
N SER A 14 5.14 -6.44 -5.10
CA SER A 14 4.70 -7.17 -3.93
C SER A 14 5.44 -8.49 -3.70
N LYS A 15 6.02 -9.10 -4.75
CA LYS A 15 6.79 -10.36 -4.68
C LYS A 15 8.11 -10.29 -3.89
N ILE A 16 8.43 -9.15 -3.29
CA ILE A 16 9.65 -8.98 -2.48
C ILE A 16 9.61 -9.80 -1.19
N ASN A 17 8.42 -10.05 -0.63
CA ASN A 17 8.22 -10.86 0.56
C ASN A 17 6.75 -11.30 0.66
N ILE A 18 6.49 -12.30 1.51
CA ILE A 18 5.17 -12.91 1.64
C ILE A 18 4.11 -11.94 2.20
N GLU A 19 4.50 -11.04 3.10
CA GLU A 19 3.58 -10.07 3.70
C GLU A 19 3.09 -9.06 2.64
N ALA A 20 4.00 -8.57 1.81
CA ALA A 20 3.70 -7.69 0.69
C ALA A 20 2.77 -8.35 -0.34
N GLU A 21 3.02 -9.62 -0.69
CA GLU A 21 2.10 -10.37 -1.56
C GLU A 21 0.70 -10.49 -0.93
N MET A 22 0.61 -10.82 0.35
CA MET A 22 -0.68 -10.93 1.05
C MET A 22 -1.45 -9.60 1.06
N LEU A 23 -0.78 -8.49 1.41
CA LEU A 23 -1.39 -7.16 1.42
C LEU A 23 -1.90 -6.74 0.03
N PHE A 24 -1.11 -7.02 -1.00
CA PHE A 24 -1.50 -6.70 -2.38
C PHE A 24 -2.72 -7.52 -2.81
N GLU A 25 -2.74 -8.82 -2.54
CA GLU A 25 -3.86 -9.68 -2.91
C GLU A 25 -5.14 -9.35 -2.13
N GLU A 26 -5.03 -8.91 -0.87
CA GLU A 26 -6.19 -8.42 -0.10
C GLU A 26 -6.79 -7.16 -0.74
N TRP A 27 -5.97 -6.16 -1.05
CA TRP A 27 -6.42 -4.95 -1.74
C TRP A 27 -6.98 -5.25 -3.13
N TYR A 28 -6.29 -6.08 -3.91
CA TYR A 28 -6.75 -6.50 -5.24
C TYR A 28 -8.10 -7.22 -5.16
N GLY A 29 -8.31 -8.03 -4.11
CA GLY A 29 -9.55 -8.74 -3.85
C GLY A 29 -10.74 -7.85 -3.45
N MET A 30 -10.53 -6.58 -3.11
CA MET A 30 -11.62 -5.66 -2.75
C MET A 30 -12.51 -5.27 -3.94
N ALA A 31 -11.97 -5.32 -5.15
CA ALA A 31 -12.72 -5.08 -6.38
C ALA A 31 -13.05 -6.40 -7.09
N GLY A 32 -14.25 -6.49 -7.65
CA GLY A 32 -14.69 -7.67 -8.38
C GLY A 32 -14.01 -7.80 -9.76
N GLU A 33 -14.02 -9.01 -10.34
CA GLU A 33 -13.42 -9.27 -11.65
C GLU A 33 -13.97 -8.35 -12.77
N GLU A 34 -15.27 -8.03 -12.74
CA GLU A 34 -15.90 -7.13 -13.70
C GLU A 34 -15.41 -5.67 -13.53
N GLN A 35 -15.25 -5.20 -12.30
CA GLN A 35 -14.70 -3.87 -12.01
C GLN A 35 -13.23 -3.78 -12.46
N TRP A 36 -12.44 -4.82 -12.21
CA TRP A 36 -11.05 -4.85 -12.67
C TRP A 36 -10.94 -4.77 -14.18
N LYS A 37 -11.81 -5.46 -14.93
CA LYS A 37 -11.85 -5.36 -16.40
C LYS A 37 -12.12 -3.92 -16.86
N GLU A 38 -13.04 -3.22 -16.18
CA GLU A 38 -13.32 -1.82 -16.49
C GLU A 38 -12.12 -0.92 -16.17
N TYR A 39 -11.53 -1.07 -14.99
CA TYR A 39 -10.40 -0.23 -14.56
C TYR A 39 -9.14 -0.47 -15.37
N TYR A 40 -8.87 -1.71 -15.79
CA TYR A 40 -7.61 -2.09 -16.41
C TYR A 40 -7.25 -1.23 -17.64
N ASP A 41 -8.25 -0.89 -18.46
CA ASP A 41 -8.07 -0.11 -19.68
C ASP A 41 -8.16 1.41 -19.48
N LEU A 42 -8.54 1.88 -18.29
CA LEU A 42 -8.60 3.32 -17.98
C LEU A 42 -7.20 3.94 -17.92
N PRO A 43 -7.05 5.22 -18.28
CA PRO A 43 -5.81 5.95 -18.05
C PRO A 43 -5.53 6.04 -16.55
N LEU A 44 -4.28 5.83 -16.14
CA LEU A 44 -3.83 6.05 -14.77
C LEU A 44 -3.87 7.56 -14.47
N GLY A 45 -4.76 8.01 -13.61
CA GLY A 45 -4.71 9.36 -13.06
C GLY A 45 -3.76 9.48 -11.86
N LYS A 46 -3.49 10.72 -11.47
CA LYS A 46 -2.59 11.03 -10.34
C LYS A 46 -3.19 10.61 -8.99
N GLY A 47 -4.52 10.75 -8.85
CA GLY A 47 -5.23 10.42 -7.61
C GLY A 47 -5.23 8.92 -7.32
N GLU A 48 -5.31 8.07 -8.35
CA GLU A 48 -5.35 6.62 -8.13
C GLU A 48 -4.03 6.06 -7.60
N VAL A 49 -2.90 6.66 -7.97
CA VAL A 49 -1.57 6.24 -7.46
C VAL A 49 -1.42 6.61 -5.99
N GLN A 50 -1.87 7.81 -5.63
CA GLN A 50 -1.87 8.26 -4.24
C GLN A 50 -2.79 7.39 -3.37
N ASN A 51 -4.02 7.13 -3.84
CA ASN A 51 -4.96 6.25 -3.15
C ASN A 51 -4.38 4.84 -2.96
N PHE A 52 -3.74 4.27 -3.98
CA PHE A 52 -3.08 2.97 -3.86
C PHE A 52 -2.00 2.97 -2.77
N ALA A 53 -1.12 3.98 -2.75
CA ALA A 53 -0.06 4.06 -1.75
C ALA A 53 -0.62 4.23 -0.32
N GLU A 54 -1.68 5.02 -0.17
CA GLU A 54 -2.39 5.21 1.11
C GLU A 54 -3.09 3.94 1.59
N ASP A 55 -3.74 3.21 0.67
CA ASP A 55 -4.37 1.92 0.97
C ASP A 55 -3.33 0.91 1.47
N MET A 56 -2.20 0.77 0.75
CA MET A 56 -1.12 -0.14 1.13
C MET A 56 -0.54 0.19 2.51
N ALA A 57 -0.30 1.47 2.79
CA ALA A 57 0.16 1.92 4.10
C ALA A 57 -0.87 1.62 5.20
N SER A 58 -2.15 1.88 4.93
CA SER A 58 -3.24 1.63 5.88
C SER A 58 -3.40 0.14 6.20
N PHE A 59 -3.34 -0.73 5.19
CA PHE A 59 -3.37 -2.18 5.38
C PHE A 59 -2.19 -2.67 6.21
N PHE A 60 -0.99 -2.20 5.89
CA PHE A 60 0.19 -2.53 6.67
C PHE A 60 0.06 -2.10 8.15
N TRP A 61 -0.47 -0.91 8.42
CA TRP A 61 -0.67 -0.45 9.80
C TRP A 61 -1.65 -1.34 10.57
N ARG A 62 -2.73 -1.82 9.94
CA ARG A 62 -3.66 -2.78 10.56
C ARG A 62 -2.97 -4.08 10.93
N VAL A 63 -2.16 -4.64 10.02
CA VAL A 63 -1.37 -5.85 10.30
C VAL A 63 -0.47 -5.64 11.53
N ILE A 64 0.22 -4.50 11.59
CA ILE A 64 1.10 -4.17 12.72
C ILE A 64 0.32 -4.01 14.03
N MET A 65 -0.86 -3.39 14.02
CA MET A 65 -1.72 -3.25 15.20
C MET A 65 -2.16 -4.59 15.79
N GLU A 66 -2.40 -5.58 14.93
CA GLU A 66 -2.87 -6.92 15.31
C GLU A 66 -1.71 -7.90 15.55
N THR A 67 -0.46 -7.44 15.43
CA THR A 67 0.71 -8.30 15.62
C THR A 67 1.10 -8.42 17.09
N ASP A 68 0.94 -9.62 17.62
CA ASP A 68 1.44 -10.00 18.94
C ASP A 68 2.82 -10.65 18.87
N GLY A 69 3.70 -10.28 19.83
CA GLY A 69 5.04 -10.84 19.99
C GLY A 69 6.14 -9.99 19.35
N GLU A 70 7.21 -9.75 20.10
CA GLU A 70 8.28 -8.81 19.74
C GLU A 70 9.03 -9.21 18.46
N GLU A 71 9.39 -10.49 18.31
CA GLU A 71 10.12 -10.97 17.12
C GLU A 71 9.28 -10.87 15.84
N LEU A 72 8.00 -11.27 15.91
CA LEU A 72 7.07 -11.19 14.80
C LEU A 72 6.77 -9.73 14.42
N TYR A 73 6.62 -8.87 15.43
CA TYR A 73 6.46 -7.43 15.24
C TYR A 73 7.65 -6.82 14.50
N VAL A 74 8.88 -7.10 14.93
CA VAL A 74 10.09 -6.58 14.28
C VAL A 74 10.20 -7.05 12.84
N MET A 75 9.93 -8.33 12.57
CA MET A 75 9.97 -8.88 11.21
C MET A 75 8.95 -8.20 10.30
N ARG A 76 7.68 -8.11 10.71
CA ARG A 76 6.62 -7.46 9.92
C ARG A 76 6.90 -5.98 9.69
N MET A 77 7.44 -5.29 10.70
CA MET A 77 7.87 -3.90 10.58
C MET A 77 8.93 -3.71 9.49
N GLN A 78 9.94 -4.59 9.45
CA GLN A 78 10.98 -4.54 8.43
C GLN A 78 10.44 -4.85 7.03
N ASP A 79 9.65 -5.92 6.90
CA ASP A 79 9.13 -6.39 5.62
C ASP A 79 8.13 -5.40 5.01
N GLY A 80 7.22 -4.84 5.82
CA GLY A 80 6.29 -3.83 5.34
C GLY A 80 6.97 -2.51 5.01
N HIS A 81 8.00 -2.10 5.76
CA HIS A 81 8.78 -0.92 5.38
C HIS A 81 9.50 -1.12 4.04
N ALA A 82 10.10 -2.29 3.83
CA ALA A 82 10.74 -2.63 2.56
C ALA A 82 9.73 -2.58 1.40
N PHE A 83 8.49 -3.02 1.62
CA PHE A 83 7.43 -2.98 0.61
C PHE A 83 7.00 -1.56 0.28
N LEU A 84 6.72 -0.76 1.30
CA LEU A 84 6.37 0.65 1.17
C LEU A 84 7.47 1.45 0.42
N GLN A 85 8.73 1.23 0.74
CA GLN A 85 9.86 1.80 0.00
C GLN A 85 9.94 1.31 -1.45
N ALA A 86 9.65 0.04 -1.70
CA ALA A 86 9.67 -0.53 -3.04
C ALA A 86 8.54 0.04 -3.93
N ILE A 87 7.34 0.26 -3.36
CA ILE A 87 6.24 0.98 -4.03
C ILE A 87 6.70 2.39 -4.40
N HIS A 88 7.23 3.15 -3.44
CA HIS A 88 7.68 4.51 -3.70
C HIS A 88 8.74 4.56 -4.80
N LYS A 89 9.78 3.71 -4.69
CA LYS A 89 10.81 3.59 -5.72
C LYS A 89 10.22 3.28 -7.10
N LYS A 90 9.26 2.35 -7.16
CA LYS A 90 8.64 1.96 -8.42
C LYS A 90 7.81 3.11 -9.02
N CYS A 91 7.05 3.85 -8.22
CA CYS A 91 6.35 5.04 -8.69
C CYS A 91 7.31 6.08 -9.30
N VAL A 92 8.45 6.34 -8.63
CA VAL A 92 9.49 7.24 -9.16
C VAL A 92 10.08 6.72 -10.48
N GLU A 93 10.37 5.42 -10.60
CA GLU A 93 10.84 4.82 -11.86
C GLU A 93 9.82 4.97 -13.01
N LEU A 94 8.53 4.98 -12.69
CA LEU A 94 7.43 5.18 -13.65
C LEU A 94 7.18 6.68 -13.93
N GLY A 95 7.95 7.58 -13.32
CA GLY A 95 7.81 9.03 -13.47
C GLY A 95 6.62 9.62 -12.72
N ILE A 96 6.14 8.92 -11.68
CA ILE A 96 5.00 9.34 -10.87
C ILE A 96 5.51 9.90 -9.54
N ASP A 97 5.16 11.15 -9.30
CA ASP A 97 5.52 11.86 -8.07
C ASP A 97 4.42 11.69 -7.02
N ILE A 98 4.76 11.03 -5.92
CA ILE A 98 3.89 10.77 -4.77
C ILE A 98 4.35 11.62 -3.57
N ASP A 99 4.24 12.94 -3.73
CA ASP A 99 4.46 13.89 -2.64
C ASP A 99 3.40 13.69 -1.53
N GLY A 100 3.85 13.43 -0.30
CA GLY A 100 3.02 13.62 0.90
C GLY A 100 2.29 12.40 1.45
N VAL A 101 2.35 11.23 0.81
CA VAL A 101 1.89 10.01 1.48
C VAL A 101 2.92 9.66 2.55
N GLN A 102 2.48 9.57 3.82
CA GLN A 102 3.26 8.98 4.89
C GLN A 102 3.44 7.48 4.61
N ILE A 103 4.27 7.14 3.63
CA ILE A 103 4.80 5.81 3.35
C ILE A 103 5.86 5.46 4.42
N ASP A 104 5.81 6.12 5.57
CA ASP A 104 6.64 5.84 6.72
C ASP A 104 5.98 4.74 7.54
N ALA A 105 6.76 3.69 7.79
CA ALA A 105 6.39 2.64 8.71
C ALA A 105 6.22 3.24 10.12
N PRO A 106 5.29 2.73 10.93
CA PRO A 106 5.07 3.28 12.26
C PRO A 106 6.31 3.08 13.14
N LEU A 107 6.74 4.11 13.85
CA LEU A 107 7.97 4.08 14.66
C LEU A 107 7.84 3.19 15.91
N SER A 108 6.63 2.77 16.26
CA SER A 108 6.31 1.92 17.41
C SER A 108 4.92 1.29 17.27
N PRO A 109 4.57 0.28 18.09
CA PRO A 109 3.20 -0.25 18.11
C PRO A 109 2.16 0.83 18.44
N SER A 110 2.49 1.77 19.31
CA SER A 110 1.62 2.90 19.64
C SER A 110 1.44 3.87 18.46
N ASP A 111 2.48 4.10 17.65
CA ASP A 111 2.38 4.87 16.41
C ASP A 111 1.49 4.15 15.39
N ALA A 112 1.61 2.82 15.27
CA ALA A 112 0.75 2.00 14.41
C ALA A 112 -0.72 2.10 14.82
N ILE A 113 -1.01 2.02 16.12
CA ILE A 113 -2.37 2.15 16.66
C ILE A 113 -2.95 3.54 16.40
N ILE A 114 -2.17 4.60 16.61
CA ILE A 114 -2.62 5.97 16.33
C ILE A 114 -2.95 6.10 14.84
N ARG A 115 -2.07 5.65 13.94
CA ARG A 115 -2.25 5.76 12.49
C ARG A 115 -3.37 4.89 11.95
N GLY A 116 -3.52 3.65 12.42
CA GLY A 116 -4.61 2.75 11.99
C GLY A 116 -5.99 3.13 12.56
N GLN A 117 -6.05 4.01 13.56
CA GLN A 117 -7.29 4.64 14.03
C GLN A 117 -7.72 5.85 13.20
N TYR A 118 -6.84 6.40 12.36
CA TYR A 118 -7.20 7.42 11.36
C TYR A 118 -7.52 6.72 10.03
N PRO A 119 -8.79 6.45 9.71
CA PRO A 119 -9.15 6.27 8.31
C PRO A 119 -8.76 7.57 7.57
N SER A 120 -8.30 7.42 6.33
CA SER A 120 -7.85 8.50 5.45
C SER A 120 -8.55 9.84 5.73
N LEU A 121 -7.75 10.90 5.90
CA LEU A 121 -8.22 12.30 6.02
C LEU A 121 -8.82 12.80 4.69
N ASN A 122 -9.80 12.06 4.15
CA ASN A 122 -10.65 12.45 3.02
C ASN A 122 -12.11 12.62 3.47
N GLU A 123 -12.32 13.13 4.68
CA GLU A 123 -13.56 13.80 5.04
C GLU A 123 -13.27 15.25 5.48
N GLY A 124 -13.26 16.15 4.50
CA GLY A 124 -13.60 17.57 4.69
C GLY A 124 -12.44 18.56 4.80
N ASP A 125 -12.10 19.20 3.67
CA ASP A 125 -12.29 20.65 3.47
C ASP A 125 -12.34 20.99 1.97
#